data_AF-A0A5N6TPV4-F1
#
_entry.id   AF-A0A5N6TPV4-F1
#
_cell.length_a   1.000
_cell.length_b   1.000
_cell.length_c   1.000
_cell.angle_alpha   90.00
_cell.angle_beta   90.00
_cell.angle_gamma   90.00
#
_symmetry.space_group_name_H-M   'P 1'
#
loop_
_entity.id
_entity.type
_entity.pdbx_description
1 polymer ?
#
loop_
_entity_poly.entity_id
_entity_poly.type
_entity_poly.pdbx_seq_one_letter_code
_entity_poly.pdbx_strand_id
1 'polypeptide(L)'
;MSVDIVQLYGPGLSFYLSRAKVSGTREMTGNQSSSSLDRYSNALRSLNNSNVLLENRLDQLRENTMRLELDVMRLQRHIKTSHGELLVTWQADTLTRLVEVVYERHGWKLPGGITSTSTGDMEQAEVSLMYRTAARKIKKETLWERFGLSLRYHVALEKYDEVSLVGLIGFCKSESFLSLTKG
;
A
#
# COMPACT_ATOMS: atom_id res chain seq x y z
N MET A 1 -19.78 24.11 39.04
CA MET A 1 -18.49 23.73 38.42
C MET A 1 -18.33 22.24 38.61
N SER A 2 -18.04 21.48 37.54
CA SER A 2 -18.04 20.02 37.58
C SER A 2 -16.94 19.51 38.50
N VAL A 3 -17.32 18.61 39.42
CA VAL A 3 -16.47 18.04 40.47
C VAL A 3 -15.25 17.31 39.87
N ASP A 4 -15.36 16.83 38.64
CA ASP A 4 -14.32 16.12 37.89
C ASP A 4 -13.09 16.96 37.57
N ILE A 5 -13.25 18.27 37.32
CA ILE A 5 -12.11 19.14 36.95
C ILE A 5 -11.22 19.40 38.18
N VAL A 6 -11.82 19.50 39.37
CA VAL A 6 -11.10 19.78 40.63
C VAL A 6 -10.31 18.55 41.10
N GLN A 7 -10.79 17.34 40.83
CA GLN A 7 -10.03 16.10 41.12
C GLN A 7 -8.82 15.91 40.17
N LEU A 8 -8.95 16.30 38.90
CA LEU A 8 -7.90 16.06 37.91
C LEU A 8 -6.82 17.16 37.91
N TYR A 9 -7.18 18.41 38.19
CA TYR A 9 -6.27 19.57 38.10
C TYR A 9 -6.06 20.32 39.42
N GLY A 10 -6.75 19.92 40.50
CA GLY A 10 -6.69 20.57 41.81
C GLY A 10 -7.54 21.85 41.91
N PRO A 11 -7.61 22.46 43.11
CA PRO A 11 -8.33 23.72 43.30
C PRO A 11 -7.69 24.85 42.48
N GLY A 12 -8.51 25.72 41.89
CA GLY A 12 -8.05 26.82 41.02
C GLY A 12 -7.08 27.78 41.72
N LEU A 13 -6.30 28.53 40.93
CA LEU A 13 -5.21 29.40 41.40
C LEU A 13 -5.62 30.39 42.52
N SER A 14 -6.89 30.83 42.51
CA SER A 14 -7.49 31.67 43.56
C SER A 14 -7.43 31.07 44.96
N PHE A 15 -7.50 29.74 45.09
CA PHE A 15 -7.39 29.00 46.36
C PHE A 15 -6.00 29.10 46.97
N TYR A 16 -4.95 29.06 46.13
CA TYR A 16 -3.58 29.19 46.62
C TYR A 16 -3.23 30.65 46.95
N LEU A 17 -3.75 31.61 46.17
CA LEU A 17 -3.55 33.04 46.40
C LEU A 17 -4.22 33.55 47.68
N SER A 18 -5.40 33.02 48.02
CA SER A 18 -6.09 33.39 49.28
C SER A 18 -5.31 32.92 50.50
N ARG A 19 -4.68 31.74 50.43
CA ARG A 19 -3.85 31.20 51.52
C ARG A 19 -2.53 31.97 51.69
N ALA A 20 -1.93 32.42 50.59
CA ALA A 20 -0.71 33.24 50.62
C ALA A 20 -0.95 34.64 51.22
N LYS A 21 -2.15 35.23 51.03
CA LYS A 21 -2.52 36.51 51.66
C LYS A 21 -2.71 36.39 53.17
N VAL A 22 -3.26 35.28 53.66
CA VAL A 22 -3.49 35.05 55.10
C VAL A 22 -2.19 34.76 55.86
N SER A 23 -1.17 34.21 55.19
CA SER A 23 0.16 34.01 55.78
C SER A 23 1.05 35.28 55.83
N GLY A 24 0.58 36.42 55.31
CA GLY A 24 1.37 37.65 55.16
C GLY A 24 1.50 38.54 56.41
N THR A 25 0.83 38.21 57.52
CA THR A 25 0.83 39.05 58.75
C THR A 25 1.82 38.57 59.82
N ARG A 26 2.95 37.98 59.41
CA ARG A 26 4.10 37.75 60.29
C ARG A 26 5.37 38.16 59.56
N GLU A 27 5.93 39.29 59.99
CA GLU A 27 7.11 39.95 59.45
C GLU A 27 8.29 38.99 59.26
N MET A 28 8.72 38.83 58.01
CA MET A 28 10.07 38.46 57.56
C MET A 28 10.09 38.55 56.02
N THR A 29 10.11 39.78 55.50
CA THR A 29 9.99 40.09 54.07
C THR A 29 11.19 40.90 53.58
N GLY A 30 11.86 40.37 52.55
CA GLY A 30 12.87 41.07 51.76
C GLY A 30 13.40 40.19 50.64
N ASN A 31 14.04 39.07 51.00
CA ASN A 31 14.75 38.22 50.02
C ASN A 31 14.01 36.94 49.59
N GLN A 32 13.01 36.47 50.35
CA GLN A 32 12.30 35.22 50.02
C GLN A 32 11.16 35.41 49.00
N SER A 33 10.49 36.56 49.02
CA SER A 33 9.40 36.89 48.09
C SER A 33 9.90 37.08 46.66
N SER A 34 11.04 37.77 46.47
CA SER A 34 11.70 37.90 45.16
C SER A 34 12.11 36.55 44.61
N SER A 35 12.76 35.70 45.42
CA SER A 35 13.17 34.36 45.00
C SER A 35 11.99 33.45 44.61
N SER A 36 10.83 33.61 45.25
CA SER A 36 9.62 32.82 44.95
C SER A 36 8.93 33.30 43.68
N LEU A 37 8.92 34.62 43.44
CA LEU A 37 8.37 35.24 42.24
C LEU A 37 9.27 34.95 41.02
N ASP A 38 10.59 34.91 41.19
CA ASP A 38 11.55 34.48 40.18
C ASP A 38 11.38 33.00 39.84
N ARG A 39 11.18 32.14 40.85
CA ARG A 39 10.85 30.71 40.62
C ARG A 39 9.54 30.54 39.87
N TYR A 40 8.50 31.29 40.24
CA TYR A 40 7.22 31.26 39.57
C TYR A 40 7.33 31.74 38.11
N SER A 41 8.02 32.86 37.87
CA SER A 41 8.20 33.40 36.51
C SER A 41 9.07 32.48 35.64
N ASN A 42 10.08 31.82 36.22
CA ASN A 42 10.88 30.82 35.54
C ASN A 42 10.07 29.56 35.23
N ALA A 43 9.22 29.10 36.15
CA ALA A 43 8.31 27.99 35.91
C ALA A 43 7.29 28.33 34.81
N LEU A 44 6.74 29.55 34.83
CA LEU A 44 5.81 30.02 33.81
C LEU A 44 6.49 30.13 32.43
N ARG A 45 7.72 30.63 32.38
CA ARG A 45 8.53 30.70 31.14
C ARG A 45 8.86 29.30 30.62
N SER A 46 9.23 28.37 31.51
CA SER A 46 9.49 26.98 31.14
C SER A 46 8.23 26.29 30.62
N LEU A 47 7.08 26.56 31.25
CA LEU A 47 5.79 26.04 30.80
C LEU A 47 5.42 26.60 29.43
N ASN A 48 5.59 27.91 29.24
CA ASN A 48 5.33 28.56 27.95
C ASN A 48 6.22 28.01 26.84
N ASN A 49 7.51 27.84 27.13
CA ASN A 49 8.46 27.23 26.19
C ASN A 49 8.07 25.79 25.85
N SER A 50 7.58 25.03 26.83
CA SER A 50 7.07 23.67 26.61
C SER A 50 5.82 23.67 25.74
N ASN A 51 4.90 24.61 25.93
CA ASN A 51 3.70 24.72 25.11
C ASN A 51 4.05 25.04 23.65
N VAL A 52 4.94 26.01 23.41
CA VAL A 52 5.42 26.33 22.06
C VAL A 52 6.11 25.13 21.41
N LEU A 53 6.89 24.36 22.17
CA LEU A 53 7.50 23.13 21.66
C LEU A 53 6.44 22.09 21.26
N LEU A 54 5.41 21.91 22.08
CA LEU A 54 4.31 20.99 21.79
C LEU A 54 3.52 21.42 20.56
N GLU A 55 3.25 22.71 20.40
CA GLU A 55 2.60 23.27 19.20
C GLU A 55 3.42 22.96 17.95
N ASN A 56 4.74 23.23 17.97
CA ASN A 56 5.63 22.89 16.85
C ASN A 56 5.65 21.39 16.54
N ARG A 57 5.58 20.52 17.57
CA ARG A 57 5.52 19.07 17.38
C ARG A 57 4.18 18.62 16.79
N LEU A 58 3.07 19.25 17.19
CA LEU A 58 1.75 19.00 16.62
C LEU A 58 1.69 19.42 15.15
N ASP A 59 2.28 20.56 14.80
CA ASP A 59 2.36 21.00 13.41
C ASP A 59 3.20 20.05 12.55
N GLN A 60 4.34 19.58 13.06
CA GLN A 60 5.14 18.54 12.41
C GLN A 60 4.36 17.24 12.22
N LEU A 61 3.63 16.78 13.24
CA LEU A 61 2.80 15.58 13.15
C LEU A 61 1.69 15.76 12.13
N ARG A 62 1.08 16.95 12.05
CA ARG A 62 0.04 17.27 11.07
C ARG A 62 0.58 17.24 9.65
N GLU A 63 1.74 17.85 9.41
CA GLU A 63 2.40 17.80 8.09
C GLU A 63 2.74 16.36 7.68
N ASN A 64 3.34 15.59 8.60
CA ASN A 64 3.66 14.19 8.36
C ASN A 64 2.42 13.34 8.08
N THR A 65 1.31 13.61 8.78
CA THR A 65 0.04 12.92 8.56
C THR A 65 -0.52 13.22 7.18
N MET A 66 -0.52 14.49 6.75
CA MET A 66 -0.96 14.88 5.40
C MET A 66 -0.09 14.25 4.32
N ARG A 67 1.23 14.19 4.55
CA ARG A 67 2.17 13.54 3.62
C ARG A 67 1.92 12.03 3.52
N LEU A 68 1.71 11.37 4.66
CA LEU A 68 1.40 9.95 4.69
C LEU A 68 0.07 9.64 3.98
N GLU A 69 -0.94 10.49 4.16
CA GLU A 69 -2.23 10.35 3.48
C GLU A 69 -2.07 10.44 1.95
N LEU A 70 -1.27 11.40 1.46
CA LEU A 70 -0.94 11.51 0.04
C LEU A 70 -0.20 10.27 -0.48
N ASP A 71 0.75 9.74 0.28
CA ASP A 71 1.50 8.54 -0.10
C ASP A 71 0.58 7.31 -0.15
N VAL A 72 -0.34 7.17 0.80
CA VAL A 72 -1.36 6.11 0.79
C VAL A 72 -2.26 6.24 -0.45
N MET A 73 -2.72 7.45 -0.77
CA MET A 73 -3.52 7.68 -1.97
C MET A 73 -2.76 7.34 -3.26
N ARG A 74 -1.46 7.68 -3.32
CA ARG A 74 -0.59 7.34 -4.45
C ARG A 74 -0.42 5.83 -4.59
N LEU A 75 -0.16 5.13 -3.49
CA LEU A 75 -0.05 3.67 -3.48
C LEU A 75 -1.36 3.00 -3.88
N GLN A 76 -2.50 3.46 -3.34
CA GLN A 76 -3.81 2.95 -3.75
C GLN A 76 -4.07 3.15 -5.24
N ARG A 77 -3.65 4.29 -5.81
CA ARG A 77 -3.74 4.53 -7.25
C ARG A 77 -2.87 3.55 -8.03
N HIS A 78 -1.60 3.37 -7.64
CA HIS A 78 -0.70 2.40 -8.28
C HIS A 78 -1.24 0.97 -8.19
N ILE A 79 -1.77 0.55 -7.04
CA ILE A 79 -2.38 -0.76 -6.88
C ILE A 79 -3.56 -0.91 -7.83
N LYS A 80 -4.46 0.09 -7.92
CA LYS A 80 -5.60 0.04 -8.84
C LYS A 80 -5.18 -0.02 -10.31
N THR A 81 -4.17 0.73 -10.72
CA THR A 81 -3.67 0.70 -12.10
C THR A 81 -2.97 -0.61 -12.42
N SER A 82 -2.13 -1.11 -11.50
CA SER A 82 -1.34 -2.32 -11.71
C SER A 82 -2.16 -3.60 -11.54
N HIS A 83 -3.22 -3.61 -10.72
CA HIS A 83 -4.01 -4.82 -10.47
C HIS A 83 -4.67 -5.33 -11.76
N GLY A 84 -5.17 -4.44 -12.62
CA GLY A 84 -5.76 -4.85 -13.90
C GLY A 84 -4.73 -5.43 -14.88
N GLU A 85 -3.59 -4.75 -15.05
CA GLU A 85 -2.58 -5.14 -16.03
C GLU A 85 -1.77 -6.37 -15.57
N LEU A 86 -1.41 -6.42 -14.29
CA LEU A 86 -0.66 -7.53 -13.70
C LEU A 86 -1.52 -8.79 -13.62
N LEU A 87 -2.79 -8.70 -13.22
CA LEU A 87 -3.65 -9.88 -13.13
C LEU A 87 -3.84 -10.52 -14.51
N VAL A 88 -4.05 -9.73 -15.55
CA VAL A 88 -4.24 -10.23 -16.92
C VAL A 88 -2.96 -10.89 -17.46
N THR A 89 -1.79 -10.28 -17.22
CA THR A 89 -0.51 -10.85 -17.66
C THR A 89 -0.17 -12.14 -16.93
N TRP A 90 -0.38 -12.22 -15.62
CA TRP A 90 -0.20 -13.45 -14.84
C TRP A 90 -1.20 -14.54 -15.21
N GLN A 91 -2.44 -14.19 -15.49
CA GLN A 91 -3.45 -15.13 -15.99
C GLN A 91 -3.03 -15.70 -17.36
N ALA A 92 -2.55 -14.85 -18.27
CA ALA A 92 -2.04 -15.29 -19.57
C ALA A 92 -0.84 -16.24 -19.40
N ASP A 93 0.13 -15.90 -18.56
CA ASP A 93 1.33 -16.71 -18.34
C ASP A 93 0.98 -18.08 -17.72
N THR A 94 0.13 -18.08 -16.69
CA THR A 94 -0.33 -19.32 -16.03
C THR A 94 -1.07 -20.25 -16.99
N LEU A 95 -1.94 -19.70 -17.84
CA LEU A 95 -2.67 -20.48 -18.85
C LEU A 95 -1.74 -20.97 -19.97
N THR A 96 -0.78 -20.15 -20.40
CA THR A 96 0.25 -20.56 -21.37
C THR A 96 1.06 -21.74 -20.82
N ARG A 97 1.49 -21.65 -19.56
CA ARG A 97 2.22 -22.72 -18.88
C ARG A 97 1.38 -23.99 -18.72
N LEU A 98 0.08 -23.85 -18.47
CA LEU A 98 -0.84 -24.97 -18.43
C LEU A 98 -0.92 -25.68 -19.79
N VAL A 99 -1.01 -24.95 -20.89
CA VAL A 99 -0.99 -25.51 -22.25
C VAL A 99 0.32 -26.27 -22.49
N GLU A 100 1.47 -25.68 -22.14
CA GLU A 100 2.77 -26.34 -22.28
C GLU A 100 2.83 -27.67 -21.53
N VAL A 101 2.47 -27.67 -20.25
CA VAL A 101 2.50 -28.86 -19.40
C VAL A 101 1.56 -29.95 -19.93
N VAL A 102 0.38 -29.58 -20.42
CA VAL A 102 -0.57 -30.54 -21.02
C VAL A 102 0.04 -31.18 -22.26
N TYR A 103 0.64 -30.38 -23.15
CA TYR A 103 1.26 -30.87 -24.38
C TYR A 103 2.51 -31.71 -24.13
N GLU A 104 3.37 -31.31 -23.19
CA GLU A 104 4.55 -32.08 -22.77
C GLU A 104 4.17 -33.44 -22.20
N ARG A 105 3.20 -33.49 -21.29
CA ARG A 105 2.76 -34.76 -20.67
C ARG A 105 1.97 -35.66 -21.61
N HIS A 106 1.26 -35.09 -22.59
CA HIS A 106 0.61 -35.87 -23.64
C HIS A 106 1.57 -36.34 -24.74
N GLY A 107 2.81 -35.82 -24.79
CA GLY A 107 3.73 -36.04 -25.91
C GLY A 107 3.22 -35.44 -27.23
N TRP A 108 2.31 -34.45 -27.15
CA TRP A 108 1.80 -33.77 -28.33
C TRP A 108 2.77 -32.68 -28.77
N LYS A 109 2.96 -32.55 -30.09
CA LYS A 109 3.67 -31.41 -30.65
C LYS A 109 2.72 -30.22 -30.73
N LEU A 110 3.17 -29.03 -30.34
CA LEU A 110 2.37 -27.82 -30.50
C LEU A 110 2.10 -27.56 -32.00
N PRO A 111 0.98 -26.87 -32.34
CA PRO A 111 0.62 -26.55 -33.72
C PRO A 111 1.73 -25.73 -34.39
N GLY A 112 2.55 -26.33 -35.25
CA GLY A 112 3.79 -25.72 -35.77
C GLY A 112 4.98 -26.68 -35.75
N GLY A 113 4.87 -27.82 -35.06
CA GLY A 113 5.89 -28.89 -35.08
C GLY A 113 7.10 -28.64 -34.17
N ILE A 114 7.10 -27.50 -33.47
CA ILE A 114 8.16 -26.99 -32.60
C ILE A 114 7.92 -27.52 -31.18
N THR A 115 8.97 -28.06 -30.55
CA THR A 115 8.97 -28.41 -29.12
C THR A 115 9.07 -27.12 -28.30
N SER A 116 8.44 -27.06 -27.12
CA SER A 116 8.38 -25.85 -26.25
C SER A 116 9.73 -25.12 -26.03
N THR A 117 10.85 -25.80 -26.28
CA THR A 117 12.23 -25.28 -26.19
C THR A 117 12.75 -24.51 -27.41
N SER A 118 12.07 -24.50 -28.56
CA SER A 118 12.59 -23.92 -29.82
C SER A 118 11.80 -22.70 -30.34
N THR A 119 11.06 -22.02 -29.46
CA THR A 119 10.21 -20.85 -29.79
C THR A 119 10.98 -19.54 -30.00
N GLY A 120 12.33 -19.56 -29.94
CA GLY A 120 13.18 -18.37 -29.91
C GLY A 120 13.24 -17.53 -31.20
N ASP A 121 12.90 -18.11 -32.36
CA ASP A 121 13.01 -17.45 -33.68
C ASP A 121 11.66 -17.00 -34.28
N MET A 122 10.53 -17.19 -33.58
CA MET A 122 9.19 -16.87 -34.11
C MET A 122 8.72 -15.46 -33.75
N GLU A 123 7.99 -14.81 -34.68
CA GLU A 123 7.35 -13.53 -34.44
C GLU A 123 6.28 -13.67 -33.33
N GLN A 124 6.24 -12.72 -32.39
CA GLN A 124 5.38 -12.78 -31.18
C GLN A 124 3.89 -12.98 -31.50
N ALA A 125 3.44 -12.47 -32.65
CA ALA A 125 2.08 -12.64 -33.15
C ALA A 125 1.79 -14.10 -33.57
N GLU A 126 2.76 -14.78 -34.19
CA GLU A 126 2.64 -16.18 -34.59
C GLU A 126 2.66 -17.11 -33.37
N VAL A 127 3.51 -16.83 -32.39
CA VAL A 127 3.55 -17.58 -31.11
C VAL A 127 2.22 -17.46 -30.37
N SER A 128 1.64 -16.26 -30.33
CA SER A 128 0.33 -16.04 -29.69
C SER A 128 -0.80 -16.79 -30.41
N LEU A 129 -0.78 -16.85 -31.73
CA LEU A 129 -1.74 -17.64 -32.51
C LEU A 129 -1.56 -19.15 -32.27
N MET A 130 -0.30 -19.60 -32.16
CA MET A 130 0.08 -20.98 -31.86
C MET A 130 -0.56 -21.46 -30.55
N TYR A 131 -0.36 -20.72 -29.46
CA TYR A 131 -0.90 -21.07 -28.15
C TYR A 131 -2.43 -20.98 -28.10
N ARG A 132 -3.06 -20.03 -28.82
CA ARG A 132 -4.54 -20.00 -28.96
C ARG A 132 -5.09 -21.25 -29.63
N THR A 133 -4.50 -21.64 -30.76
CA THR A 133 -4.94 -22.85 -31.47
C THR A 133 -4.64 -24.12 -30.69
N ALA A 134 -3.58 -24.14 -29.89
CA ALA A 134 -3.26 -25.24 -28.97
C ALA A 134 -4.27 -25.33 -27.83
N ALA A 135 -4.57 -24.22 -27.16
CA ALA A 135 -5.56 -24.16 -26.08
C ALA A 135 -6.95 -24.66 -26.54
N ARG A 136 -7.37 -24.28 -27.76
CA ARG A 136 -8.65 -24.72 -28.35
C ARG A 136 -8.68 -26.22 -28.69
N LYS A 137 -7.53 -26.85 -28.92
CA LYS A 137 -7.43 -28.29 -29.23
C LYS A 137 -7.51 -29.18 -27.99
N ILE A 138 -7.27 -28.62 -26.79
CA ILE A 138 -7.37 -29.36 -25.53
C ILE A 138 -8.85 -29.58 -25.21
N LYS A 139 -9.25 -30.85 -25.07
CA LYS A 139 -10.65 -31.20 -24.78
C LYS A 139 -10.88 -31.34 -23.28
N LYS A 140 -12.12 -31.09 -22.84
CA LYS A 140 -12.52 -31.29 -21.43
C LYS A 140 -12.23 -32.72 -20.93
N GLU A 141 -12.40 -33.73 -21.80
CA GLU A 141 -12.16 -35.12 -21.44
C GLU A 141 -10.67 -35.35 -21.17
N THR A 142 -9.77 -34.74 -21.96
CA THR A 142 -8.32 -34.88 -21.77
C THR A 142 -7.83 -34.29 -20.45
N LEU A 143 -8.39 -33.16 -20.02
CA LEU A 143 -8.05 -32.52 -18.74
C LEU A 143 -8.59 -33.32 -17.55
N TRP A 144 -9.82 -33.81 -17.63
CA TRP A 144 -10.44 -34.57 -16.56
C TRP A 144 -9.78 -35.95 -16.41
N GLU A 145 -9.68 -36.73 -17.48
CA GLU A 145 -9.26 -38.13 -17.43
C GLU A 145 -7.76 -38.32 -17.15
N ARG A 146 -6.91 -37.41 -17.63
CA ARG A 146 -5.44 -37.56 -17.54
C ARG A 146 -4.80 -36.72 -16.45
N PHE A 147 -5.38 -35.55 -16.15
CA PHE A 147 -4.79 -34.59 -15.21
C PHE A 147 -5.65 -34.38 -13.96
N GLY A 148 -6.86 -34.94 -13.89
CA GLY A 148 -7.79 -34.72 -12.78
C GLY A 148 -8.20 -33.25 -12.62
N LEU A 149 -8.02 -32.44 -13.67
CA LEU A 149 -8.29 -31.01 -13.63
C LEU A 149 -9.79 -30.76 -13.72
N SER A 150 -10.31 -29.92 -12.81
CA SER A 150 -11.73 -29.57 -12.77
C SER A 150 -12.17 -28.86 -14.06
N LEU A 151 -13.48 -28.94 -14.36
CA LEU A 151 -14.11 -28.26 -15.50
C LEU A 151 -13.79 -26.74 -15.56
N ARG A 152 -13.49 -26.11 -14.42
CA ARG A 152 -13.12 -24.69 -14.34
C ARG A 152 -11.86 -24.37 -15.15
N TYR A 153 -10.90 -25.29 -15.23
CA TYR A 153 -9.66 -25.09 -16.00
C TYR A 153 -9.90 -25.19 -17.51
N HIS A 154 -10.85 -26.02 -17.94
CA HIS A 154 -11.26 -26.06 -19.35
C HIS A 154 -11.94 -24.74 -19.76
N VAL A 155 -12.85 -24.23 -18.93
CA VAL A 155 -13.49 -22.93 -19.17
C VAL A 155 -12.46 -21.78 -19.17
N ALA A 156 -11.43 -21.87 -18.33
CA ALA A 156 -10.34 -20.90 -18.30
C ALA A 156 -9.48 -20.94 -19.57
N LEU A 157 -9.23 -22.14 -20.13
CA LEU A 157 -8.54 -22.31 -21.41
C LEU A 157 -9.37 -21.83 -22.61
N GLU A 158 -10.68 -21.99 -22.57
CA GLU A 158 -11.59 -21.44 -23.58
C GLU A 158 -11.56 -19.89 -23.59
N LYS A 159 -11.43 -19.28 -22.39
CA LYS A 159 -11.28 -17.84 -22.22
C LYS A 159 -9.87 -17.31 -22.48
N TYR A 160 -8.90 -18.18 -22.77
CA TYR A 160 -7.52 -17.76 -23.07
C TYR A 160 -7.43 -16.86 -24.32
N ASP A 161 -8.35 -17.02 -25.27
CA ASP A 161 -8.46 -16.13 -26.44
C ASP A 161 -8.70 -14.67 -26.02
N GLU A 162 -9.50 -14.42 -24.98
CA GLU A 162 -9.80 -13.09 -24.44
C GLU A 162 -8.59 -12.50 -23.68
N VAL A 163 -7.90 -13.33 -22.90
CA VAL A 163 -6.78 -12.90 -22.04
C VAL A 163 -5.50 -12.65 -22.84
N SER A 164 -5.24 -13.44 -23.90
CA SER A 164 -4.05 -13.31 -24.75
C SER A 164 -4.07 -12.07 -25.66
N LEU A 165 -5.26 -11.61 -26.07
CA LEU A 165 -5.42 -10.34 -26.81
C LEU A 165 -5.08 -9.13 -25.92
N VAL A 166 -5.47 -9.17 -24.66
CA VAL A 166 -5.21 -8.08 -23.71
C VAL A 166 -3.75 -8.09 -23.23
N GLY A 167 -3.13 -9.26 -23.07
CA GLY A 167 -1.71 -9.39 -22.74
C GLY A 167 -0.76 -8.79 -23.79
N LEU A 168 -1.04 -8.97 -25.08
CA LEU A 168 -0.30 -8.33 -26.19
C LEU A 168 -0.41 -6.79 -26.15
N ILE A 169 -1.59 -6.26 -25.82
CA ILE A 169 -1.82 -4.81 -25.69
C ILE A 169 -1.12 -4.25 -24.44
N GLY A 170 -1.07 -5.02 -23.35
CA GLY A 170 -0.35 -4.67 -22.12
C GLY A 170 1.16 -4.66 -22.30
N PHE A 171 1.73 -5.63 -23.03
CA PHE A 171 3.16 -5.69 -23.32
C PHE A 171 3.62 -4.47 -24.15
N CYS A 172 2.90 -4.12 -25.23
CA CYS A 172 3.19 -2.93 -26.04
C CYS A 172 3.12 -1.59 -25.25
N LYS A 173 2.24 -1.48 -24.25
CA LYS A 173 2.17 -0.28 -23.40
C LYS A 173 3.30 -0.21 -22.38
N SER A 174 3.74 -1.35 -21.85
CA SER A 174 4.84 -1.40 -20.88
C SER A 174 6.19 -0.95 -21.49
N GLU A 175 6.44 -1.28 -22.75
CA GLU A 175 7.63 -0.79 -23.48
C GLU A 175 7.56 0.72 -23.76
N SER A 176 6.36 1.23 -24.07
CA SER A 176 6.12 2.66 -24.28
C SER A 176 6.40 3.51 -23.02
N PHE A 177 6.11 2.96 -21.83
CA PHE A 177 6.40 3.63 -20.56
C PHE A 177 7.88 3.62 -20.20
N LEU A 178 8.60 2.54 -20.51
CA LEU A 178 10.06 2.45 -20.29
C LEU A 178 10.86 3.37 -21.22
N SER A 179 10.34 3.67 -22.43
CA SER A 179 10.97 4.64 -23.33
C SER A 179 10.76 6.11 -22.96
N LEU A 180 9.76 6.45 -22.13
CA LEU A 180 9.48 7.84 -21.75
C LEU A 180 10.16 8.31 -20.45
N THR A 181 10.77 7.40 -19.69
CA THR A 181 11.53 7.74 -18.46
C THR A 181 13.04 7.87 -18.70
N LYS A 182 13.49 7.81 -19.96
CA LYS A 182 14.85 8.13 -20.40
C LYS A 182 14.80 9.30 -21.38
N GLY A 183 14.50 10.48 -20.86
CA GLY A 183 14.55 11.77 -21.58
C GLY A 183 14.83 12.87 -20.58
#